data_AF-A0A9P6MT89-F1
#
_entry.id   AF-A0A9P6MT89-F1
#
_cell.length_a   1.000
_cell.length_b   1.000
_cell.length_c   1.000
_cell.angle_alpha   90.00
_cell.angle_beta   90.00
_cell.angle_gamma   90.00
#
_symmetry.space_group_name_H-M   'P 1'
#
loop_
_entity.id
_entity.type
_entity.pdbx_description
1 polymer ?
#
loop_
_entity_poly.entity_id
_entity_poly.type
_entity_poly.pdbx_seq_one_letter_code
_entity_poly.pdbx_strand_id
1 'polypeptide(L)' 'MAVTQRTGIRFGQNRGHITTVRELKTPMSYKKGVAGKRVTFVRSIIREVAGFAPYERRIMELIKNSKDKRA' A
#
# COMPACT_ATOMS: atom_id res chain seq x y z
N MET A 1 -6.18 -2.69 14.63
CA MET A 1 -5.47 -2.13 15.80
C MET A 1 -6.39 -2.33 16.97
N ALA A 2 -5.90 -2.93 18.07
CA ALA A 2 -6.70 -3.12 19.26
C ALA A 2 -7.11 -1.76 19.84
N VAL A 3 -8.36 -1.64 20.27
CA VAL A 3 -8.90 -0.40 20.82
C VAL A 3 -8.27 -0.15 22.19
N THR A 4 -7.53 0.96 22.32
CA THR A 4 -6.97 1.40 23.60
C THR A 4 -7.97 2.32 24.31
N GLN A 5 -8.21 2.07 25.60
CA GLN A 5 -9.07 2.93 26.42
C GLN A 5 -8.37 4.24 26.77
N ARG A 6 -9.15 5.31 26.89
CA ARG A 6 -8.65 6.63 27.32
C ARG A 6 -8.47 6.69 28.83
N THR A 7 -7.40 7.33 29.29
CA THR A 7 -6.95 7.34 30.70
C THR A 7 -7.55 8.46 31.55
N GLY A 8 -8.37 9.36 30.99
CA GLY A 8 -9.02 10.44 31.75
C GLY A 8 -8.11 11.63 32.08
N ILE A 9 -6.83 11.59 31.70
CA ILE A 9 -5.85 12.64 31.97
C ILE A 9 -5.80 13.70 30.85
N ARG A 10 -5.39 14.93 31.20
CA ARG A 10 -5.29 16.06 30.25
C ARG A 10 -4.09 15.96 29.30
N PHE A 11 -2.96 15.42 29.77
CA PHE A 11 -1.73 15.25 29.02
C PHE A 11 -1.13 13.86 29.27
N GLY A 12 -0.43 13.28 28.29
CA GLY A 12 0.10 11.91 28.35
C GLY A 12 -0.45 10.99 27.25
N GLN A 13 -0.04 9.72 27.26
CA GLN A 13 -0.54 8.71 26.32
C GLN A 13 -2.00 8.35 26.61
N ASN A 14 -2.77 8.04 25.56
CA ASN A 14 -4.20 7.72 25.64
C ASN A 14 -5.05 8.77 26.39
N ARG A 15 -4.61 10.03 26.41
CA ARG A 15 -5.29 11.16 27.06
C ARG A 15 -6.71 11.41 26.53
N GLY A 16 -7.49 12.15 27.32
CA GLY A 16 -8.86 12.54 27.02
C GLY A 16 -9.89 11.84 27.90
N HIS A 17 -11.15 12.24 27.77
CA HIS A 17 -12.26 11.71 28.57
C HIS A 17 -12.43 10.20 28.37
N ILE A 18 -12.63 9.48 29.48
CA ILE A 18 -12.84 8.02 29.49
C ILE A 18 -14.11 7.75 28.69
N THR A 19 -13.95 7.14 27.53
CA THR A 19 -15.03 6.88 26.58
C THR A 19 -14.91 5.44 26.10
N THR A 20 -16.05 4.77 25.90
CA THR A 20 -16.08 3.44 25.28
C THR A 20 -15.83 3.58 23.78
N VAL A 21 -14.58 3.43 23.37
CA VAL A 21 -14.19 3.51 21.96
C VAL A 21 -14.73 2.28 21.22
N ARG A 22 -15.33 2.51 20.05
CA ARG A 22 -15.89 1.46 19.20
C ARG A 22 -14.88 1.03 18.16
N GLU A 23 -14.84 -0.27 17.85
CA GLU A 23 -14.15 -0.76 16.67
C GLU A 23 -14.90 -0.32 15.41
N LEU A 24 -14.28 0.56 14.64
CA LEU A 24 -14.83 1.01 13.37
C LEU A 24 -14.48 0.02 12.27
N LYS A 25 -15.48 -0.37 11.48
CA LYS A 25 -15.25 -1.11 10.23
C LYS A 25 -14.42 -0.24 9.29
N THR A 26 -13.44 -0.86 8.62
CA THR A 26 -12.64 -0.16 7.62
C THR A 26 -13.53 0.29 6.44
N PRO A 27 -13.50 1.59 6.07
CA PRO A 27 -14.33 2.10 4.99
C PRO A 27 -13.84 1.60 3.63
N MET A 28 -14.76 1.54 2.67
CA MET A 28 -14.47 1.10 1.30
C MET A 28 -13.46 2.01 0.59
N SER A 29 -13.44 3.31 0.92
CA SER A 29 -12.48 4.28 0.39
C SER A 29 -11.02 3.89 0.65
N TYR A 30 -10.74 3.17 1.75
CA TYR A 30 -9.38 2.74 2.09
C TYR A 30 -8.87 1.58 1.24
N LYS A 31 -9.75 0.85 0.54
CA LYS A 31 -9.31 -0.21 -0.39
C LYS A 31 -8.99 0.31 -1.78
N LYS A 32 -9.08 1.63 -2.04
CA LYS A 32 -8.67 2.23 -3.31
C LYS A 32 -7.19 1.94 -3.55
N GLY A 33 -6.86 1.36 -4.71
CA GLY A 33 -5.49 0.99 -5.08
C GLY A 33 -5.13 -0.47 -4.77
N VAL A 34 -5.94 -1.20 -4.00
CA VAL A 34 -5.73 -2.64 -3.80
C VAL A 34 -6.06 -3.38 -5.08
N ALA A 35 -5.07 -4.06 -5.66
CA ALA A 35 -5.26 -4.88 -6.84
C ALA A 35 -5.96 -6.20 -6.45
N GLY A 36 -7.12 -6.48 -7.05
CA GLY A 36 -7.80 -7.77 -6.90
C GLY A 36 -7.19 -8.86 -7.80
N LYS A 37 -7.45 -10.13 -7.47
CA LYS A 37 -6.93 -11.32 -8.19
C LYS A 37 -7.17 -11.26 -9.71
N ARG A 38 -8.36 -10.81 -10.12
CA ARG A 38 -8.69 -10.64 -11.55
C ARG A 38 -7.84 -9.55 -12.21
N VAL A 39 -7.65 -8.41 -11.54
CA VAL A 39 -6.89 -7.28 -12.08
C VAL A 39 -5.42 -7.64 -12.25
N THR A 40 -4.83 -8.35 -11.29
CA THR A 40 -3.45 -8.83 -11.39
C THR A 40 -3.30 -9.83 -12.54
N PHE A 41 -4.25 -10.76 -12.70
CA PHE A 41 -4.23 -11.74 -13.80
C PHE A 41 -4.37 -11.09 -15.19
N VAL A 42 -5.29 -10.13 -15.34
CA VAL A 42 -5.44 -9.41 -16.61
C VAL A 42 -4.18 -8.60 -16.93
N ARG A 43 -3.57 -7.95 -15.92
CA ARG A 43 -2.33 -7.20 -16.11
C ARG A 43 -1.14 -8.08 -16.50
N SER A 44 -1.05 -9.31 -15.96
CA SER A 44 0.03 -10.23 -16.36
C SER A 44 -0.09 -10.64 -17.82
N ILE A 45 -1.30 -11.00 -18.28
CA ILE A 45 -1.57 -11.34 -19.69
C ILE A 45 -1.21 -10.16 -20.61
N ILE A 46 -1.66 -8.94 -20.27
CA ILE A 46 -1.35 -7.76 -21.08
C ILE A 46 0.16 -7.53 -21.16
N ARG A 47 0.89 -7.72 -20.04
CA ARG A 47 2.35 -7.54 -19.99
C ARG A 47 3.08 -8.59 -20.83
N GLU A 48 2.59 -9.83 -20.87
CA GLU A 48 3.14 -10.89 -21.71
C GLU A 48 2.92 -10.61 -23.20
N VAL A 49 1.75 -10.12 -23.59
CA VAL A 49 1.40 -9.87 -25.00
C VAL A 49 2.05 -8.58 -25.54
N ALA A 50 1.93 -7.47 -24.80
CA ALA A 50 2.43 -6.17 -25.27
C ALA A 50 3.92 -5.95 -24.97
N GLY A 51 4.50 -6.71 -24.04
CA GLY A 51 5.89 -6.58 -23.63
C GLY A 51 6.19 -5.29 -22.84
N PHE A 52 7.43 -4.81 -22.99
CA PHE A 52 7.98 -3.67 -22.25
C PHE A 52 8.20 -2.47 -23.18
N ALA A 53 7.94 -1.28 -22.65
CA ALA A 53 8.24 -0.06 -23.34
C ALA A 53 9.77 0.12 -23.53
N PRO A 54 10.24 0.90 -24.52
CA PRO A 54 11.66 1.06 -24.80
C PRO A 54 12.48 1.53 -23.58
N TYR A 55 11.91 2.42 -22.76
CA TYR A 55 12.57 2.91 -21.55
C TYR A 55 12.64 1.83 -20.45
N GLU A 56 11.60 1.02 -20.29
CA GLU A 56 11.61 -0.10 -19.33
C GLU A 56 12.66 -1.14 -19.71
N ARG A 57 12.84 -1.41 -21.01
CA ARG A 57 13.91 -2.29 -21.52
C ARG A 57 15.30 -1.75 -21.21
N ARG A 58 15.53 -0.46 -21.46
CA ARG A 58 16.80 0.20 -21.14
C ARG A 58 17.12 0.17 -19.64
N ILE A 59 16.12 0.37 -18.78
CA ILE A 59 16.29 0.29 -17.32
C ILE A 59 16.65 -1.14 -16.91
N MET A 60 15.96 -2.15 -17.44
CA MET A 60 16.30 -3.55 -17.18
C MET A 60 17.73 -3.91 -17.62
N GLU A 61 18.21 -3.38 -18.75
CA GLU A 61 19.60 -3.55 -19.20
C GLU A 61 20.61 -2.89 -18.25
N LEU A 62 20.30 -1.71 -17.70
CA LEU A 62 21.15 -1.04 -16.74
C LEU A 62 21.22 -1.80 -15.40
N ILE A 63 20.10 -2.33 -14.93
CA ILE A 63 20.03 -3.16 -13.73
C ILE A 63 20.80 -4.48 -13.93
N LYS A 64 20.69 -5.13 -15.10
CA LYS A 64 21.47 -6.33 -15.44
C LYS A 64 22.99 -6.09 -15.37
N ASN A 65 23.42 -4.86 -15.65
CA ASN A 65 24.82 -4.42 -15.59
C ASN A 65 25.21 -3.86 -14.20
N SER A 66 24.41 -4.08 -13.16
CA SER A 66 24.61 -3.59 -11.79
C SER A 66 24.76 -2.06 -11.70
N LYS A 67 24.11 -1.30 -12.60
CA LYS A 67 24.14 0.17 -12.63
C LYS A 67 22.87 0.76 -12.00
N ASP A 68 22.50 0.30 -10.80
CA ASP A 68 21.24 0.64 -10.13
C ASP A 68 21.07 2.14 -9.88
N LYS A 69 22.17 2.88 -9.66
CA LYS A 69 22.14 4.34 -9.47
C LYS A 69 21.85 5.12 -10.76
N ARG A 70 22.04 4.50 -11.94
CA ARG A 70 21.80 5.10 -13.27
C ARG A 70 20.53 4.56 -13.94
N ALA A 71 20.00 3.45 -13.44
CA ALA A 71 18.75 2.84 -13.87
C ALA A 71 17.56 3.66 -13.34
#